data_AF-A0A0V8JNR5-F1
#
_entry.id   AF-A0A0V8JNR5-F1
#
_cell.length_a   1.000
_cell.length_b   1.000
_cell.length_c   1.000
_cell.angle_alpha   90.00
_cell.angle_beta   90.00
_cell.angle_gamma   90.00
#
_symmetry.space_group_name_H-M   'P 1'
#
loop_
_entity.id
_entity.type
_entity.pdbx_description
1 polymer ?
#
loop_
_entity_poly.entity_id
_entity_poly.type
_entity_poly.pdbx_seq_one_letter_code
_entity_poly.pdbx_strand_id
1 'polypeptide(L)'
;MEDMSSYDILNGAKKSPKGLSTLGSATRENAINAGKGWVGPGAREIIVDGKVIGYGTKDRAFRIQFKPKENMWRANFQDNSFVTTVGGKKTVQIKNVHVDITD
;
A
#
# COMPACT_ATOMS: atom_id res chain seq x y z
N MET A 1 -15.49 6.00 14.29
CA MET A 1 -14.38 6.62 13.52
C MET A 1 -14.94 6.96 12.16
N GLU A 2 -14.63 8.13 11.64
CA GLU A 2 -15.00 8.50 10.27
C GLU A 2 -14.03 7.81 9.32
N ASP A 3 -14.58 7.08 8.33
CA ASP A 3 -13.75 6.40 7.33
C ASP A 3 -13.14 7.42 6.37
N MET A 4 -11.83 7.32 6.16
CA MET A 4 -11.14 8.21 5.24
C MET A 4 -11.63 8.02 3.80
N SER A 5 -11.77 9.12 3.06
CA SER A 5 -12.03 9.09 1.62
C SER A 5 -10.82 8.57 0.85
N SER A 6 -11.04 8.02 -0.36
CA SER A 6 -9.94 7.60 -1.23
C SER A 6 -8.94 8.73 -1.57
N TYR A 7 -9.42 9.98 -1.66
CA TYR A 7 -8.60 11.16 -1.88
C TYR A 7 -7.68 11.46 -0.69
N ASP A 8 -8.22 11.42 0.52
CA ASP A 8 -7.46 11.70 1.75
C ASP A 8 -6.42 10.62 2.02
N ILE A 9 -6.77 9.36 1.78
CA ILE A 9 -5.83 8.24 1.87
C ILE A 9 -4.65 8.44 0.91
N LEU A 10 -4.93 8.73 -0.36
CA LEU A 10 -3.88 8.87 -1.38
C LEU A 10 -2.96 10.06 -1.06
N ASN A 11 -3.53 11.20 -0.66
CA ASN A 11 -2.77 12.37 -0.30
C ASN A 11 -1.96 12.17 0.98
N GLY A 12 -2.56 11.53 1.98
CA GLY A 12 -1.88 11.12 3.21
C GLY A 12 -0.68 10.24 2.89
N ALA A 13 -0.87 9.18 2.10
CA ALA A 13 0.20 8.23 1.78
C ALA A 13 1.37 8.89 1.01
N LYS A 14 1.05 9.81 0.09
CA LYS A 14 2.06 10.60 -0.64
C LYS A 14 2.84 11.52 0.29
N LYS A 15 2.16 12.20 1.22
CA LYS A 15 2.76 13.15 2.17
C LYS A 15 3.43 12.50 3.38
N SER A 16 3.14 11.22 3.68
CA SER A 16 3.78 10.50 4.78
C SER A 16 5.32 10.52 4.64
N PRO A 17 6.04 10.62 5.76
CA PRO A 17 7.50 10.50 5.74
C PRO A 17 7.94 9.11 5.26
N LYS A 18 9.25 8.96 5.02
CA LYS A 18 9.85 7.65 4.78
C LYS A 18 9.64 6.74 6.00
N GLY A 19 9.60 5.43 5.77
CA GLY A 19 9.40 4.44 6.82
C GLY A 19 7.97 3.94 6.96
N LEU A 20 7.68 3.36 8.12
CA LEU A 20 6.41 2.74 8.48
C LEU A 20 5.48 3.77 9.13
N SER A 21 4.22 3.83 8.72
CA SER A 21 3.21 4.70 9.34
C SER A 21 1.80 4.15 9.14
N THR A 22 0.87 4.52 10.02
CA THR A 22 -0.57 4.24 9.87
C THR A 22 -1.33 5.57 9.82
N LEU A 23 -2.17 5.78 8.80
CA LEU A 23 -2.89 7.05 8.60
C LEU A 23 -4.23 7.14 9.34
N GLY A 24 -4.87 6.01 9.56
CA GLY A 24 -6.24 5.93 10.07
C GLY A 24 -6.97 4.74 9.48
N SER A 25 -8.30 4.84 9.41
CA SER A 25 -9.18 3.75 9.00
C SER A 25 -10.04 4.12 7.79
N ALA A 26 -10.43 3.14 6.99
CA ALA A 26 -11.32 3.32 5.85
C ALA A 26 -12.04 2.02 5.43
N THR A 27 -13.07 2.16 4.61
CA THR A 27 -13.67 1.02 3.89
C THR A 27 -12.68 0.41 2.90
N ARG A 28 -12.88 -0.88 2.60
CA ARG A 28 -12.10 -1.62 1.58
C ARG A 28 -12.17 -0.94 0.21
N GLU A 29 -13.34 -0.42 -0.18
CA GLU A 29 -13.53 0.29 -1.44
C GLU A 29 -12.65 1.55 -1.53
N ASN A 30 -12.69 2.41 -0.52
CA ASN A 30 -11.89 3.63 -0.49
C ASN A 30 -10.40 3.33 -0.53
N ALA A 31 -9.96 2.32 0.23
CA ALA A 31 -8.58 1.88 0.23
C ALA A 31 -8.13 1.33 -1.13
N ILE A 32 -8.97 0.55 -1.84
CA ILE A 32 -8.68 0.04 -3.18
C ILE A 32 -8.58 1.18 -4.20
N ASN A 33 -9.52 2.13 -4.16
CA ASN A 33 -9.51 3.27 -5.08
C ASN A 33 -8.26 4.14 -4.89
N ALA A 34 -7.89 4.42 -3.63
CA ALA A 34 -6.62 5.08 -3.32
C ALA A 34 -5.42 4.24 -3.77
N GLY A 35 -5.49 2.92 -3.60
CA GLY A 35 -4.45 1.97 -4.00
C GLY A 35 -4.14 1.98 -5.49
N LYS A 36 -5.19 2.05 -6.33
CA LYS A 36 -5.03 2.22 -7.79
C LYS A 36 -4.32 3.54 -8.12
N GLY A 37 -4.74 4.64 -7.50
CA GLY A 37 -4.11 5.96 -7.66
C GLY A 37 -2.67 6.03 -7.13
N TRP A 38 -2.34 5.23 -6.13
CA TRP A 38 -0.99 5.11 -5.56
C TRP A 38 -0.02 4.43 -6.53
N VAL A 39 -0.40 3.26 -7.05
CA VAL A 39 0.43 2.45 -7.94
C VAL A 39 0.59 3.13 -9.31
N GLY A 40 -0.48 3.73 -9.82
CA GLY A 40 -0.48 4.46 -11.08
C GLY A 40 -0.50 3.57 -12.33
N PRO A 41 -0.28 4.16 -13.52
CA PRO A 41 -0.34 3.44 -14.79
C PRO A 41 0.64 2.27 -14.88
N GLY A 42 0.26 1.22 -15.62
CA GLY A 42 1.09 0.02 -15.80
C GLY A 42 1.05 -0.96 -14.62
N ALA A 43 0.17 -0.73 -13.65
CA ALA A 43 -0.09 -1.64 -12.54
C ALA A 43 -0.49 -3.04 -13.04
N ARG A 44 0.07 -4.07 -12.39
CA ARG A 44 -0.31 -5.47 -12.57
C ARG A 44 -0.90 -6.01 -11.28
N GLU A 45 -1.79 -6.99 -11.38
CA GLU A 45 -2.34 -7.68 -10.23
C GLU A 45 -1.24 -8.41 -9.44
N ILE A 46 -1.37 -8.36 -8.12
CA ILE A 46 -0.58 -9.18 -7.20
C ILE A 46 -1.50 -10.31 -6.74
N ILE A 47 -1.18 -11.53 -7.15
CA ILE A 47 -1.98 -12.72 -6.89
C ILE A 47 -1.27 -13.59 -5.85
N VAL A 48 -1.99 -13.99 -4.81
CA VAL A 48 -1.53 -14.94 -3.79
C VAL A 48 -2.63 -15.99 -3.61
N ASP A 49 -2.28 -17.28 -3.68
CA ASP A 49 -3.21 -18.40 -3.58
C ASP A 49 -4.43 -18.28 -4.51
N GLY A 50 -4.20 -17.82 -5.74
CA GLY A 50 -5.26 -17.62 -6.75
C GLY A 50 -6.15 -16.41 -6.51
N LYS A 51 -5.89 -15.59 -5.49
CA LYS A 51 -6.66 -14.38 -5.16
C LYS A 51 -5.87 -13.11 -5.43
N VAL A 52 -6.50 -12.13 -6.06
CA VAL A 52 -5.93 -10.78 -6.20
C VAL A 52 -5.94 -10.11 -4.83
N ILE A 53 -4.76 -9.78 -4.31
CA ILE A 53 -4.60 -9.08 -3.02
C ILE A 53 -4.21 -7.62 -3.19
N GLY A 54 -4.03 -7.15 -4.42
CA GLY A 54 -3.66 -5.78 -4.73
C GLY A 54 -3.02 -5.62 -6.10
N TYR A 55 -2.29 -4.52 -6.27
CA TYR A 55 -1.68 -4.12 -7.54
C TYR A 55 -0.26 -3.59 -7.34
N GLY A 56 0.59 -3.71 -8.35
CA GLY A 56 1.95 -3.18 -8.27
C GLY A 56 2.63 -2.90 -9.61
N THR A 57 3.63 -2.04 -9.56
CA THR A 57 4.64 -1.80 -10.58
C THR A 57 6.02 -2.15 -10.00
N LYS A 58 7.09 -1.85 -10.74
CA LYS A 58 8.46 -2.03 -10.24
C LYS A 58 8.78 -1.13 -9.03
N ASP A 59 8.15 0.05 -8.95
CA ASP A 59 8.47 1.09 -7.96
C ASP A 59 7.44 1.14 -6.83
N ARG A 60 6.18 0.79 -7.09
CA ARG A 60 5.09 0.91 -6.09
C ARG A 60 4.23 -0.32 -6.01
N ALA A 61 3.72 -0.61 -4.82
CA ALA A 61 2.73 -1.64 -4.62
C ALA A 61 1.65 -1.19 -3.66
N PHE A 62 0.43 -1.66 -3.90
CA PHE A 62 -0.71 -1.57 -3.01
C PHE A 62 -1.21 -2.99 -2.72
N ARG A 63 -1.45 -3.34 -1.46
CA ARG A 63 -2.03 -4.64 -1.08
C ARG A 63 -2.94 -4.54 0.13
N ILE A 64 -4.05 -5.26 0.11
CA ILE A 64 -4.89 -5.53 1.28
C ILE A 64 -4.49 -6.88 1.85
N GLN A 65 -4.15 -6.90 3.14
CA GLN A 65 -3.67 -8.10 3.81
C GLN A 65 -4.27 -8.19 5.21
N PHE A 66 -4.74 -9.38 5.57
CA PHE A 66 -5.11 -9.67 6.94
C PHE A 66 -3.86 -9.74 7.81
N LYS A 67 -3.93 -9.15 9.01
CA LYS A 67 -2.87 -9.14 10.02
C LYS A 67 -3.35 -9.98 11.20
N PRO A 68 -3.01 -11.29 11.26
CA PRO A 68 -3.58 -12.20 12.25
C PRO A 68 -3.30 -11.80 13.70
N LYS A 69 -2.11 -11.25 13.97
CA LYS A 69 -1.71 -10.78 15.31
C LYS A 69 -2.54 -9.61 15.81
N GLU A 70 -3.13 -8.85 14.89
CA GLU A 70 -3.92 -7.65 15.16
C GLU A 70 -5.41 -7.89 14.88
N ASN A 71 -5.77 -9.10 14.41
CA ASN A 71 -7.10 -9.51 13.99
C ASN A 71 -7.81 -8.48 13.08
N MET A 72 -7.08 -7.89 12.13
CA MET A 72 -7.61 -6.84 11.28
C MET A 72 -7.07 -6.89 9.85
N TRP A 73 -7.81 -6.31 8.92
CA TRP A 73 -7.35 -6.11 7.55
C TRP A 73 -6.63 -4.76 7.44
N ARG A 74 -5.50 -4.73 6.73
CA ARG A 74 -4.76 -3.51 6.42
C ARG A 74 -4.51 -3.34 4.93
N ALA A 75 -4.77 -2.14 4.44
CA ALA A 75 -4.24 -1.66 3.18
C ALA A 75 -2.80 -1.17 3.37
N ASN A 76 -1.90 -1.58 2.49
CA ASN A 76 -0.47 -1.26 2.55
C ASN A 76 -0.09 -0.52 1.27
N PHE A 77 0.43 0.70 1.39
CA PHE A 77 0.88 1.56 0.31
C PHE A 77 2.41 1.60 0.35
N GLN A 78 3.04 0.77 -0.46
CA GLN A 78 4.48 0.57 -0.49
C GLN A 78 5.14 1.37 -1.62
N ASP A 79 6.22 2.07 -1.28
CA ASP A 79 7.12 2.73 -2.23
C ASP A 79 8.51 2.07 -2.15
N ASN A 80 9.06 1.74 -3.30
CA ASN A 80 10.33 1.07 -3.46
C ASN A 80 11.30 1.94 -4.26
N SER A 81 12.58 1.83 -3.94
CA SER A 81 13.64 2.43 -4.74
C SER A 81 14.68 1.39 -5.12
N PHE A 82 15.27 1.57 -6.30
CA PHE A 82 16.41 0.79 -6.75
C PHE A 82 17.69 1.43 -6.24
N VAL A 83 18.42 0.71 -5.40
CA VAL A 83 19.73 1.14 -4.92
C VAL A 83 20.79 0.29 -5.59
N THR A 84 21.78 0.93 -6.22
CA THR A 84 22.97 0.25 -6.70
C THR A 84 23.93 0.06 -5.53
N THR A 85 24.27 -1.19 -5.25
CA THR A 85 25.27 -1.56 -4.25
C THR A 85 26.45 -2.25 -4.92
N VAL A 86 27.57 -2.44 -4.21
CA VAL A 86 28.77 -3.11 -4.74
C VAL A 86 28.46 -4.53 -5.28
N GLY A 87 27.41 -5.19 -4.77
CA GLY A 87 26.93 -6.50 -5.21
C GLY A 87 25.77 -6.47 -6.22
N GLY A 88 25.50 -5.33 -6.87
CA GLY A 88 24.44 -5.17 -7.87
C GLY A 88 23.25 -4.32 -7.40
N LYS A 89 22.19 -4.31 -8.22
CA LYS A 89 20.96 -3.55 -7.95
C LYS A 89 20.09 -4.30 -6.93
N LYS A 90 19.68 -3.61 -5.87
CA LYS A 90 18.73 -4.12 -4.89
C LYS A 90 17.53 -3.18 -4.81
N THR A 91 16.34 -3.76 -4.73
CA THR A 91 15.12 -3.01 -4.43
C THR A 91 15.00 -2.87 -2.92
N VAL A 92 14.87 -1.65 -2.44
CA VAL A 92 14.70 -1.34 -1.02
C VAL A 92 13.35 -0.69 -0.83
N GLN A 93 12.59 -1.15 0.17
CA GLN A 93 11.37 -0.50 0.59
C GLN A 93 11.71 0.82 1.31
N ILE A 94 11.25 1.94 0.76
CA ILE A 94 11.51 3.27 1.33
C ILE A 94 10.33 3.75 2.17
N LYS A 95 9.12 3.32 1.84
CA LYS A 95 7.89 3.72 2.53
C LYS A 95 6.91 2.56 2.55
N ASN A 96 6.19 2.42 3.66
CA ASN A 96 5.03 1.53 3.77
C ASN A 96 3.99 2.19 4.68
N VAL A 97 2.95 2.73 4.06
CA VAL A 97 1.86 3.42 4.78
C VAL A 97 0.68 2.47 4.92
N HIS A 98 0.08 2.42 6.10
CA HIS A 98 -1.03 1.56 6.43
C HIS A 98 -2.32 2.34 6.59
N VAL A 99 -3.42 1.72 6.16
CA VAL A 99 -4.79 2.13 6.50
C VAL A 99 -5.50 0.89 7.00
N ASP A 100 -6.13 1.03 8.16
CA ASP A 100 -6.91 -0.01 8.80
C ASP A 100 -8.26 -0.15 8.09
N ILE A 101 -8.69 -1.38 7.80
CA ILE A 101 -9.94 -1.63 7.07
C ILE A 101 -11.04 -1.96 8.07
N THR A 102 -12.19 -1.28 7.93
CA THR A 102 -13.30 -1.32 8.89
C THR A 102 -14.44 -2.26 8.52
N ASP A 103 -14.44 -2.83 7.30
CA ASP A 103 -15.51 -3.65 6.72
C ASP A 103 -15.07 -5.01 6.13
#